data_AF-A0A6A4HVF5-F1
#
_entry.id   AF-A0A6A4HVF5-F1
#
_cell.length_a   1.000
_cell.length_b   1.000
_cell.length_c   1.000
_cell.angle_alpha   90.00
_cell.angle_beta   90.00
_cell.angle_gamma   90.00
#
_symmetry.space_group_name_H-M   'P 1'
#
loop_
_entity.id
_entity.type
_entity.pdbx_description
1 polymer ?
#
loop_
_entity_poly.entity_id
_entity_poly.type
_entity_poly.pdbx_seq_one_letter_code
_entity_poly.pdbx_strand_id
1 'polypeptide(L)'
;CFMCGDKSHMMGNCPKFLEFLTQGWIVPDPNGGKMMFLKDGQKLPRGDNREAMHEKIRRIAKEQGWSTAEVHLMTELEEDD
;
A
#
# COMPACT_ATOMS: atom_id res chain seq x y z
N CYS A 1 11.32 -2.26 10.26
CA CYS A 1 10.11 -2.01 9.47
C CYS A 1 9.26 -3.28 9.33
N PHE A 2 8.07 -3.33 9.93
CA PHE A 2 7.17 -4.48 9.80
C PHE A 2 6.50 -4.63 8.43
N MET A 3 6.54 -3.58 7.60
CA MET A 3 5.98 -3.59 6.25
C MET A 3 6.88 -4.34 5.25
N CYS A 4 8.17 -3.96 5.19
CA CYS A 4 9.11 -4.52 4.22
C CYS A 4 10.18 -5.44 4.81
N GLY A 5 10.25 -5.60 6.13
CA GLY A 5 11.24 -6.44 6.81
C GLY A 5 12.59 -5.76 7.06
N ASP A 6 12.85 -4.61 6.45
CA ASP A 6 14.10 -3.87 6.61
C ASP A 6 14.25 -3.26 8.02
N LYS A 7 15.46 -3.30 8.61
CA LYS A 7 15.70 -2.82 9.98
C LYS A 7 16.09 -1.34 10.07
N SER A 8 16.37 -0.69 8.95
CA SER A 8 16.94 0.66 8.88
C SER A 8 15.91 1.77 9.11
N HIS A 9 14.61 1.45 9.08
CA HIS A 9 13.54 2.43 9.20
C HIS A 9 12.29 1.91 9.94
N MET A 10 11.49 2.87 10.42
CA MET A 10 10.15 2.64 11.00
C MET A 10 9.08 2.52 9.91
N MET A 11 7.95 1.88 10.23
CA MET A 11 6.86 1.63 9.25
C MET A 11 6.31 2.91 8.63
N GLY A 12 6.17 4.00 9.39
CA GLY A 12 5.71 5.29 8.88
C GLY A 12 6.65 5.93 7.85
N ASN A 13 7.93 5.57 7.85
CA ASN A 13 8.93 6.04 6.87
C ASN A 13 9.20 4.99 5.79
N CYS A 14 8.43 3.91 5.74
CA CYS A 14 8.65 2.85 4.77
C CYS A 14 8.14 3.28 3.40
N PRO A 15 8.97 3.22 2.34
CA PRO A 15 8.54 3.60 1.00
C PRO A 15 7.35 2.76 0.52
N LYS A 16 7.28 1.47 0.89
CA LYS A 16 6.14 0.60 0.57
C LYS A 16 4.87 0.94 1.35
N PHE A 17 5.02 1.42 2.59
CA PHE A 17 3.89 1.91 3.36
C PHE A 17 3.31 3.17 2.72
N LEU A 18 4.18 4.13 2.37
CA LEU A 18 3.77 5.36 1.71
C LEU A 18 3.15 5.09 0.33
N GLU A 19 3.74 4.18 -0.46
CA GLU A 19 3.20 3.72 -1.75
C GLU A 19 1.74 3.22 -1.61
N PHE A 20 1.48 2.30 -0.69
CA PHE A 20 0.14 1.74 -0.51
C PHE A 20 -0.85 2.72 0.11
N LEU A 21 -0.37 3.65 0.94
CA LEU A 21 -1.20 4.72 1.49
C LEU A 21 -1.66 5.66 0.37
N THR A 22 -0.73 6.08 -0.50
CA THR A 22 -1.04 6.92 -1.67
C THR A 22 -1.96 6.22 -2.66
N GLN A 23 -1.79 4.91 -2.88
CA GLN A 23 -2.69 4.11 -3.73
C GLN A 23 -4.07 3.85 -3.09
N GLY A 24 -4.26 4.22 -1.82
CA GLY A 24 -5.50 3.94 -1.08
C GLY A 24 -5.74 2.45 -0.82
N TRP A 25 -4.70 1.63 -0.85
CA TRP A 25 -4.76 0.20 -0.54
C TRP A 25 -4.73 -0.06 0.95
N ILE A 26 -4.08 0.83 1.70
CA ILE A 26 -4.15 0.91 3.15
C ILE A 26 -4.77 2.25 3.56
N VAL A 27 -5.65 2.23 4.55
CA VAL A 27 -6.40 3.39 5.02
C VAL A 27 -6.34 3.46 6.55
N PRO A 28 -6.36 4.67 7.14
CA PRO A 28 -6.44 4.82 8.58
C PRO A 28 -7.79 4.32 9.12
N ASP A 29 -7.83 4.01 10.41
CA ASP A 29 -9.06 3.67 11.10
C ASP A 29 -10.12 4.77 10.93
N PRO A 30 -11.33 4.44 10.44
CA PRO A 30 -12.37 5.43 10.18
C PRO A 30 -12.90 6.08 11.47
N ASN A 31 -12.64 5.51 12.64
CA ASN A 31 -13.04 6.05 13.94
C ASN A 31 -11.93 6.89 14.59
N GLY A 32 -10.86 7.22 13.85
CA GLY A 32 -9.75 8.02 14.35
C GLY A 32 -8.75 7.24 15.21
N GLY A 33 -8.80 5.90 15.18
CA GLY A 33 -7.81 5.05 15.83
C GLY A 33 -6.42 5.14 15.18
N LYS A 34 -5.40 4.65 15.90
CA LYS A 34 -4.02 4.56 15.39
C LYS A 34 -3.78 3.34 14.49
N MET A 35 -4.82 2.56 14.21
CA MET A 35 -4.72 1.35 13.41
C MET A 35 -4.85 1.67 11.92
N MET A 36 -4.19 0.86 11.11
CA MET A 36 -4.30 0.89 9.66
C MET A 36 -5.04 -0.36 9.20
N PHE A 37 -5.86 -0.21 8.18
CA PHE A 37 -6.67 -1.26 7.57
C PHE A 37 -6.37 -1.33 6.08
N LEU A 38 -6.71 -2.46 5.49
CA LEU A 38 -6.82 -2.60 4.05
C LEU A 38 -8.03 -1.81 3.53
N LYS A 39 -8.02 -1.50 2.24
CA LYS A 39 -9.10 -0.78 1.55
C LYS A 39 -10.49 -1.41 1.76
N ASP A 40 -10.56 -2.73 1.86
CA ASP A 40 -11.79 -3.49 2.10
C ASP A 40 -12.21 -3.56 3.58
N GLY A 41 -11.53 -2.82 4.46
CA GLY A 41 -11.81 -2.77 5.90
C GLY A 41 -11.19 -3.92 6.70
N GLN A 42 -10.47 -4.83 6.06
CA GLN A 42 -9.74 -5.89 6.77
C GLN A 42 -8.51 -5.34 7.48
N LYS A 43 -8.03 -6.02 8.53
CA LYS A 43 -6.77 -5.64 9.20
C LYS A 43 -5.58 -5.94 8.29
N LEU A 44 -4.50 -5.17 8.44
CA LEU A 44 -3.27 -5.45 7.71
C LEU A 44 -2.76 -6.89 8.00
N PRO A 45 -2.38 -7.65 6.97
CA PRO A 45 -1.87 -9.00 7.15
C PRO A 45 -0.54 -8.95 7.91
N ARG A 46 -0.30 -9.90 8.81
CA ARG A 46 1.02 -10.02 9.45
C ARG A 46 2.03 -10.58 8.43
N GLY A 47 3.24 -10.03 8.44
CA GLY A 47 4.38 -10.70 7.79
C GLY A 47 4.77 -11.96 8.57
N ASP A 48 5.30 -12.96 7.86
CA ASP A 48 5.83 -14.19 8.46
C ASP A 48 7.25 -14.46 7.94
N ASN A 49 7.89 -15.53 8.42
CA ASN A 49 9.23 -15.93 7.98
C ASN A 49 9.37 -16.23 6.47
N ARG A 50 8.26 -16.33 5.75
CA ARG A 50 8.22 -16.67 4.32
C ARG A 50 7.96 -15.47 3.41
N GLU A 51 7.30 -14.44 3.93
CA GLU A 51 6.76 -13.37 3.11
C GLU A 51 6.54 -12.11 3.96
N ALA A 52 7.06 -10.98 3.49
CA ALA A 52 6.88 -9.72 4.17
C ALA A 52 5.44 -9.21 3.98
N MET A 53 4.97 -8.35 4.91
CA MET A 53 3.62 -7.80 4.87
C MET A 53 3.30 -7.13 3.53
N HIS A 54 4.24 -6.40 2.95
CA HIS A 54 4.01 -5.68 1.70
C HIS A 54 3.74 -6.58 0.49
N GLU A 55 4.33 -7.76 0.44
CA GLU A 55 4.10 -8.75 -0.63
C GLU A 55 2.67 -9.30 -0.54
N LYS A 56 2.21 -9.58 0.69
CA LYS A 56 0.84 -10.03 0.94
C LYS A 56 -0.19 -8.98 0.52
N ILE A 57 0.05 -7.72 0.87
CA ILE A 57 -0.85 -6.62 0.49
C ILE A 57 -0.93 -6.50 -1.04
N ARG A 58 0.20 -6.61 -1.75
CA ARG A 58 0.22 -6.62 -3.23
C ARG A 58 -0.58 -7.79 -3.80
N ARG A 59 -0.46 -8.97 -3.21
CA ARG A 59 -1.22 -10.15 -3.65
C ARG A 59 -2.72 -9.94 -3.47
N ILE A 60 -3.14 -9.50 -2.29
CA ILE A 60 -4.54 -9.18 -1.98
C ILE A 60 -5.06 -8.10 -2.94
N ALA A 61 -4.31 -7.03 -3.16
CA ALA A 61 -4.68 -5.97 -4.10
C ALA A 61 -4.90 -6.51 -5.51
N LYS A 62 -4.01 -7.39 -5.99
CA LYS A 62 -4.15 -8.06 -7.30
C LYS A 62 -5.36 -8.99 -7.35
N GLU A 63 -5.58 -9.80 -6.32
CA GLU A 63 -6.72 -10.72 -6.20
C GLU A 63 -8.06 -9.97 -6.15
N GLN A 64 -8.10 -8.82 -5.48
CA GLN A 64 -9.28 -7.97 -5.34
C GLN A 64 -9.48 -6.98 -6.51
N GLY A 65 -8.58 -6.98 -7.51
CA GLY A 65 -8.63 -6.03 -8.62
C GLY A 65 -8.46 -4.57 -8.17
N TRP A 66 -7.78 -4.33 -7.04
CA TRP A 66 -7.40 -2.97 -6.67
C TRP A 66 -6.39 -2.49 -7.68
N SER A 67 -6.84 -1.57 -8.54
CA SER A 67 -5.97 -0.85 -9.45
C SER A 67 -4.78 -0.38 -8.64
N THR A 68 -3.56 -0.78 -9.03
CA THR A 68 -2.43 0.11 -8.81
C THR A 68 -2.90 1.37 -9.48
N ALA A 69 -3.16 2.43 -8.72
CA ALA A 69 -3.17 3.72 -9.37
C ALA A 69 -1.81 3.75 -10.05
N GLU A 70 -1.80 3.51 -11.36
CA GLU A 70 -0.78 4.10 -12.18
C GLU A 70 -0.76 5.51 -11.65
N VAL A 71 0.37 5.90 -11.08
CA VAL A 71 0.80 7.26 -11.23
C VAL A 71 0.74 7.48 -12.73
N HIS A 72 -0.45 7.82 -13.20
CA HIS A 72 -0.75 8.44 -14.45
C HIS A 72 -0.04 9.76 -14.26
N LEU A 73 1.28 9.69 -14.47
CA LEU A 73 2.04 10.79 -14.96
C LEU A 73 1.24 11.18 -16.20
N MET A 74 0.36 12.16 -16.00
CA MET A 74 -0.09 13.03 -17.06
C MET A 74 1.19 13.64 -17.63
N THR A 75 1.94 12.87 -18.40
CA THR A 75 2.69 13.45 -19.50
C THR A 75 1.63 13.54 -20.57
N GLU A 76 1.04 14.73 -20.58
CA GLU A 76 0.07 15.20 -21.52
C GLU A 76 0.41 14.67 -22.91
N LEU A 77 -0.48 13.82 -23.42
CA LEU A 77 -0.79 13.81 -24.84
C LEU A 77 -1.27 15.22 -25.17
N GLU A 78 -0.36 16.12 -25.48
CA GLU A 78 -0.67 17.20 -26.40
C GLU A 78 -0.42 16.66 -27.81
N GLU A 79 -1.53 16.33 -28.46
CA GLU A 79 -1.70 16.33 -29.92
C GLU A 79 -1.30 17.72 -30.46
N ASP A 80 -0.65 17.78 -31.62
CA ASP A 80 -1.14 18.56 -32.77
C ASP A 80 -0.21 18.37 -34.00
N ASP A 81 -0.84 17.95 -35.10
CA ASP A 81 -0.54 18.13 -36.54
C ASP A 81 0.91 17.99 -37.09
#